data_AF-A0A3P7MLF0-F1
#
_entry.id   AF-A0A3P7MLF0-F1
#
_cell.length_a   1.000
_cell.length_b   1.000
_cell.length_c   1.000
_cell.angle_alpha   90.00
_cell.angle_beta   90.00
_cell.angle_gamma   90.00
#
_symmetry.space_group_name_H-M   'P 1'
#
loop_
_entity.id
_entity.type
_entity.pdbx_description
1 polymer ?
#
loop_
_entity_poly.entity_id
_entity_poly.type
_entity_poly.pdbx_seq_one_letter_code
_entity_poly.pdbx_strand_id
1 'polypeptide(L)' 'MSSAPMPSIHPCKQADVIRKLMETMAEGGAELGVHQYLLIFLKFVQTVIPTIEYDYTRNFKIS' A
#
# COMPACT_ATOMS: atom_id res chain seq x y z
N MET A 1 27.15 10.68 13.96
CA MET A 1 25.75 10.21 13.75
C MET A 1 25.82 8.81 13.17
N SER A 2 25.77 7.78 14.01
CA SER A 2 25.73 6.39 13.55
C SER A 2 24.35 6.12 12.95
N SER A 3 24.28 6.10 11.62
CA SER A 3 23.13 5.58 10.89
C SER A 3 22.94 4.12 11.30
N ALA A 4 21.89 3.84 12.07
CA ALA A 4 21.49 2.46 12.30
C ALA A 4 21.00 1.87 10.97
N PRO A 5 21.41 0.65 10.58
CA PRO A 5 20.93 0.03 9.35
C PRO A 5 19.41 -0.12 9.42
N MET A 6 18.71 0.56 8.52
CA MET A 6 17.26 0.47 8.39
C MET A 6 16.89 -0.57 7.34
N PRO A 7 15.97 -1.50 7.64
CA PRO A 7 15.43 -2.38 6.61
C PRO A 7 14.65 -1.55 5.58
N SER A 8 14.84 -1.87 4.29
CA SER A 8 14.18 -1.18 3.17
C SER A 8 13.50 -2.18 2.23
N ILE A 9 12.30 -1.85 1.76
CA ILE A 9 11.63 -2.60 0.70
C ILE A 9 12.11 -2.05 -0.66
N HIS A 10 12.65 -2.92 -1.51
CA HIS A 10 13.18 -2.50 -2.81
C HIS A 10 12.04 -2.23 -3.82
N PRO A 11 12.09 -1.13 -4.60
CA PRO A 11 10.95 -0.67 -5.39
C PRO A 11 10.71 -1.41 -6.71
N CYS A 12 11.61 -2.29 -7.15
CA CYS A 12 11.60 -2.86 -8.52
C CYS A 12 10.29 -3.55 -8.93
N LYS A 13 9.51 -4.06 -7.98
CA LYS A 13 8.20 -4.69 -8.21
C LYS A 13 7.03 -3.94 -7.60
N GLN A 14 7.29 -2.81 -6.94
CA GLN A 14 6.27 -2.03 -6.26
C GLN A 14 5.19 -1.54 -7.23
N ALA A 15 5.57 -1.07 -8.43
CA ALA A 15 4.61 -0.61 -9.43
C ALA A 15 3.66 -1.71 -9.91
N ASP A 16 4.18 -2.91 -10.17
CA ASP A 16 3.38 -4.06 -10.62
C ASP A 16 2.37 -4.51 -9.55
N VAL A 17 2.79 -4.52 -8.27
CA VAL A 17 1.92 -4.93 -7.16
C VAL A 17 0.86 -3.85 -6.86
N ILE A 18 1.25 -2.57 -6.86
CA ILE A 18 0.31 -1.47 -6.66
C ILE A 18 -0.73 -1.45 -7.79
N ARG A 19 -0.32 -1.68 -9.05
CA ARG A 19 -1.27 -1.76 -10.18
C ARG A 19 -2.33 -2.84 -9.94
N LYS A 20 -1.93 -4.05 -9.57
CA LYS A 20 -2.88 -5.15 -9.28
C LYS A 20 -3.82 -4.80 -8.12
N LEU A 21 -3.30 -4.19 -7.06
CA LEU A 21 -4.12 -3.74 -5.93
C LEU A 21 -5.15 -2.69 -6.37
N MET A 22 -4.75 -1.74 -7.22
CA MET A 22 -5.65 -0.73 -7.77
C MET A 22 -6.73 -1.33 -8.67
N GLU A 23 -6.37 -2.30 -9.52
CA GLU A 23 -7.32 -3.06 -10.36
C GLU A 23 -8.38 -3.75 -9.48
N THR A 24 -7.96 -4.50 -8.46
CA THR A 24 -8.88 -5.17 -7.52
C THR A 24 -9.79 -4.18 -6.77
N MET A 25 -9.26 -3.02 -6.38
CA MET A 25 -10.07 -1.98 -5.72
C MET A 25 -11.08 -1.34 -6.69
N ALA A 26 -10.69 -1.12 -7.94
CA ALA A 26 -11.57 -0.58 -8.98
C ALA A 26 -12.69 -1.57 -9.37
N GLU A 27 -12.38 -2.87 -9.45
CA GLU A 27 -13.38 -3.94 -9.62
C GLU A 27 -14.41 -3.95 -8.47
N GLY A 28 -13.98 -3.61 -7.26
CA GLY A 28 -14.86 -3.39 -6.10
C GLY A 28 -15.65 -2.07 -6.12
N GLY A 29 -15.62 -1.32 -7.23
CA GLY A 29 -16.35 -0.06 -7.39
C GLY A 29 -15.71 1.16 -6.74
N ALA A 30 -14.43 1.09 -6.33
CA ALA A 30 -13.73 2.23 -5.76
C ALA A 30 -13.23 3.19 -6.84
N GLU A 31 -13.57 4.48 -6.73
CA GLU A 31 -12.94 5.53 -7.54
C GLU A 31 -11.59 5.95 -6.93
N LEU A 32 -10.51 5.63 -7.65
CA LEU A 32 -9.13 5.88 -7.19
C LEU A 32 -8.59 7.18 -7.80
N GLY A 33 -8.29 8.15 -6.94
CA GLY A 33 -7.58 9.37 -7.32
C GLY A 33 -6.09 9.32 -6.99
N VAL A 34 -5.25 10.08 -7.71
CA VAL A 34 -3.80 10.17 -7.45
C VAL A 34 -3.49 10.59 -6.00
N HIS A 35 -4.33 11.45 -5.41
CA HIS A 35 -4.21 11.88 -4.02
C HIS A 35 -4.35 10.72 -3.01
N GLN A 36 -4.88 9.57 -3.41
CA GLN A 36 -5.04 8.38 -2.57
C GLN A 36 -3.86 7.41 -2.65
N TYR A 37 -2.86 7.70 -3.50
CA TYR A 37 -1.74 6.79 -3.74
C TYR A 37 -1.00 6.39 -2.46
N LEU A 38 -0.77 7.31 -1.52
CA LEU A 38 -0.10 7.00 -0.26
C LEU A 38 -0.91 6.05 0.63
N LEU A 39 -2.24 6.11 0.59
CA LEU A 39 -3.10 5.16 1.33
C LEU A 39 -3.02 3.76 0.71
N ILE A 40 -3.02 3.69 -0.62
CA ILE A 40 -2.84 2.43 -1.37
C ILE A 40 -1.44 1.85 -1.10
N PHE A 41 -0.43 2.71 -1.02
CA PHE A 41 0.93 2.31 -0.65
C PHE A 41 1.00 1.75 0.77
N LEU A 42 0.33 2.34 1.76
CA LEU A 42 0.28 1.81 3.12
C LEU A 42 -0.38 0.42 3.17
N LYS A 43 -1.45 0.19 2.39
CA LYS A 43 -2.08 -1.13 2.22
C LYS A 43 -1.12 -2.16 1.61
N PHE A 44 -0.31 -1.74 0.63
CA PHE A 44 0.77 -2.56 0.07
C PHE A 44 1.81 -2.90 1.13
N VAL A 45 2.28 -1.92 1.91
CA VAL A 45 3.28 -2.16 2.98
C VAL A 45 2.71 -3.10 4.05
N GLN A 46 1.43 -2.98 4.43
CA GLN A 46 0.78 -3.93 5.34
C GLN A 46 0.77 -5.36 4.77
N THR A 47 0.60 -5.52 3.46
CA THR A 47 0.67 -6.84 2.82
C THR A 47 2.09 -7.44 2.88
N VAL A 48 3.12 -6.59 2.80
CA VAL A 48 4.53 -6.99 2.90
C VAL A 48 4.95 -7.26 4.36
N ILE A 49 4.41 -6.50 5.32
CA ILE A 49 4.74 -6.57 6.74
C ILE A 49 3.43 -6.62 7.56
N PRO A 50 2.77 -7.80 7.63
CA PRO A 50 1.42 -7.93 8.19
C PRO A 50 1.36 -7.76 9.71
N THR A 51 2.50 -7.88 10.38
CA THR A 51 2.61 -7.79 11.84
C THR A 51 2.69 -6.36 12.37
N ILE A 52 2.83 -5.38 11.48
CA ILE A 52 2.81 -3.96 11.84
C ILE A 52 1.40 -3.43 11.56
N GLU A 53 0.80 -2.81 12.57
CA GLU A 53 -0.48 -2.12 12.42
C GLU A 53 -0.25 -0.75 11.77
N TYR A 54 -0.83 -0.57 10.59
CA TYR A 54 -0.84 0.71 9.88
C TYR A 54 -2.21 1.34 10.05
N ASP A 55 -2.27 2.58 10.52
CA ASP A 55 -3.51 3.35 10.53
C ASP A 55 -3.75 3.96 9.13
N TYR A 56 -4.81 3.48 8.47
CA TYR A 56 -5.37 4.08 7.27
C TYR A 56 -6.83 4.38 7.56
N THR A 57 -7.11 5.63 7.93
CA THR A 57 -8.43 6.18 8.31
C THR A 57 -9.51 6.10 7.21
N ARG A 58 -9.23 5.47 6.06
CA ARG A 58 -10.20 5.11 5.02
C ARG A 58 -10.48 3.61 5.06
N ASN A 59 -11.67 3.24 5.54
CA ASN A 59 -12.22 1.90 5.44
C ASN A 59 -12.50 1.57 3.96
N PHE A 60 -11.48 1.16 3.21
CA PHE A 60 -11.68 0.46 1.94
C PHE A 60 -12.16 -0.95 2.28
N LYS A 61 -13.48 -1.12 2.41
CA LYS A 61 -14.08 -2.45 2.52
C LYS A 61 -13.89 -3.15 1.17
N ILE A 62 -12.95 -4.08 1.13
CA ILE A 62 -12.92 -5.14 0.11
C ILE A 62 -14.06 -6.06 0.55
N SER A 63 -15.23 -5.92 -0.06
CA SER A 63 -16.38 -6.76 0.20
C SER A 63 -16.69 -7.61 -1.00
#